data_AF-A0A397SPM0-F1
#
_entry.id   AF-A0A397SPM0-F1
#
_cell.length_a   1.000
_cell.length_b   1.000
_cell.length_c   1.000
_cell.angle_alpha   90.00
_cell.angle_beta   90.00
_cell.angle_gamma   90.00
#
_symmetry.space_group_name_H-M   'P 1'
#
loop_
_entity.id
_entity.type
_entity.pdbx_description
1 polymer ?
#
loop_
_entity_poly.entity_id
_entity_poly.type
_entity_poly.pdbx_seq_one_letter_code
_entity_poly.pdbx_strand_id
1 'polypeptide(L)'
;MYKYGRAHALFHAVRLGESFITEEVVQGLIARAFTRLITEALHQLNGDLGIRKNDMETFEHLTTCKFSITRIPTRFNDHLNEIKDLILNHNFIPFPTRPRTLPTIERYPSEDGYEHSKCFSLILKSVLIYPDIVKCWKQIGYHNICRDLNDIVIKGMFIMFFPMARPEDWVCPTPEIIVNKLRQLINLGFELTDNLIKSIVELFEARFDMIGEIIIKVFVLIRGQDVMKVVTTVLTEKKYVL
;
A
#
# COMPACT_ATOMS: atom_id res chain seq x y z
N MET A 1 -24.30 -1.27 9.89
CA MET A 1 -23.58 0.02 9.85
C MET A 1 -22.21 -0.21 10.47
N TYR A 2 -21.22 -0.41 9.61
CA TYR A 2 -19.96 -1.07 9.94
C TYR A 2 -19.00 -0.12 10.65
N LYS A 3 -18.52 -0.56 11.82
CA LYS A 3 -17.65 0.19 12.73
C LYS A 3 -16.19 0.07 12.29
N TYR A 4 -15.73 1.02 11.49
CA TYR A 4 -14.30 1.22 11.23
C TYR A 4 -13.88 2.64 11.55
N GLY A 5 -12.62 2.78 11.98
CA GLY A 5 -12.07 3.88 12.74
C GLY A 5 -12.59 5.26 12.35
N ARG A 6 -13.39 5.87 13.22
CA ARG A 6 -14.00 7.19 13.04
C ARG A 6 -12.97 8.32 12.97
N ALA A 7 -11.78 8.13 13.53
CA ALA A 7 -10.64 9.03 13.33
C ALA A 7 -10.18 9.06 11.87
N HIS A 8 -10.23 7.91 11.18
CA HIS A 8 -9.85 7.77 9.78
C HIS A 8 -10.89 8.40 8.84
N ALA A 9 -12.19 8.30 9.18
CA ALA A 9 -13.26 9.00 8.46
C ALA A 9 -13.18 10.53 8.63
N LEU A 10 -12.82 11.01 9.83
CA LEU A 10 -12.61 12.42 10.12
C LEU A 10 -11.38 12.98 9.36
N PHE A 11 -10.27 12.24 9.39
CA PHE A 11 -9.07 12.59 8.61
C PHE A 11 -9.35 12.59 7.10
N HIS A 12 -10.13 11.63 6.58
CA HIS A 12 -10.51 11.60 5.17
C HIS A 12 -11.48 12.71 4.77
N ALA A 13 -12.41 13.11 5.64
CA ALA A 13 -13.35 14.22 5.38
C ALA A 13 -12.64 15.58 5.29
N VAL A 14 -11.60 15.79 6.10
CA VAL A 14 -10.73 16.98 6.04
C VAL A 14 -9.84 16.98 4.79
N ARG A 15 -9.51 15.79 4.25
CA ARG A 15 -8.59 15.61 3.11
C ARG A 15 -9.18 15.92 1.72
N LEU A 16 -10.50 16.08 1.58
CA LEU A 16 -11.18 16.18 0.26
C LEU A 16 -11.13 17.57 -0.40
N GLY A 17 -10.58 18.61 0.26
CA GLY A 17 -10.19 19.86 -0.39
C GLY A 17 -11.32 20.84 -0.74
N GLU A 18 -10.90 22.02 -1.23
CA GLU A 18 -11.48 23.38 -1.10
C GLU A 18 -12.92 23.66 -1.56
N SER A 19 -13.69 22.69 -2.06
CA SER A 19 -15.01 22.96 -2.68
C SER A 19 -16.24 22.69 -1.80
N PHE A 20 -16.08 22.23 -0.56
CA PHE A 20 -17.23 21.85 0.29
C PHE A 20 -17.19 22.35 1.73
N ILE A 21 -16.06 22.86 2.22
CA ILE A 21 -15.89 23.22 3.63
C ILE A 21 -15.09 24.53 3.74
N THR A 22 -15.77 25.65 4.02
CA THR A 22 -15.13 26.95 4.32
C THR A 22 -14.65 26.99 5.77
N GLU A 23 -13.73 27.89 6.10
CA GLU A 23 -13.19 28.05 7.46
C GLU A 23 -14.30 28.29 8.51
N GLU A 24 -15.39 29.00 8.16
CA GLU A 24 -16.53 29.18 9.05
C GLU A 24 -17.35 27.89 9.26
N VAL A 25 -17.46 27.05 8.22
CA VAL A 25 -18.15 25.74 8.29
C VAL A 25 -17.31 24.73 9.07
N VAL A 26 -15.97 24.77 8.95
CA VAL A 26 -15.01 24.03 9.77
C VAL A 26 -15.18 24.40 11.24
N GLN A 27 -15.12 25.68 11.59
CA GLN A 27 -15.24 26.12 12.99
C GLN A 27 -16.61 25.76 13.59
N GLY A 28 -17.69 25.84 12.79
CA GLY A 28 -19.04 25.47 13.21
C GLY A 28 -19.28 23.95 13.38
N LEU A 29 -18.76 23.11 12.47
CA LEU A 29 -18.87 21.66 12.55
C LEU A 29 -17.90 21.04 13.57
N ILE A 30 -16.66 21.54 13.63
CA ILE A 30 -15.60 20.93 14.43
C ILE A 30 -15.92 21.01 15.92
N ALA A 31 -16.24 22.15 16.51
CA ALA A 31 -16.31 22.21 17.97
C ALA A 31 -17.37 21.27 18.59
N ARG A 32 -18.59 21.24 18.04
CA ARG A 32 -19.68 20.40 18.60
C ARG A 32 -19.65 18.96 18.10
N ALA A 33 -19.33 18.71 16.84
CA ALA A 33 -19.26 17.33 16.34
C ALA A 33 -18.01 16.62 16.87
N PHE A 34 -16.85 17.29 16.91
CA PHE A 34 -15.64 16.75 17.52
C PHE A 34 -15.84 16.49 19.01
N THR A 35 -16.40 17.44 19.77
CA THR A 35 -16.66 17.21 21.20
C THR A 35 -17.61 16.04 21.39
N ARG A 36 -18.72 15.95 20.64
CA ARG A 36 -19.63 14.80 20.75
C ARG A 36 -18.97 13.49 20.32
N LEU A 37 -18.12 13.50 19.28
CA LEU A 37 -17.40 12.31 18.81
C LEU A 37 -16.33 11.86 19.82
N ILE A 38 -15.59 12.79 20.41
CA ILE A 38 -14.58 12.52 21.44
C ILE A 38 -15.24 12.10 22.75
N THR A 39 -16.33 12.74 23.17
CA THR A 39 -17.11 12.35 24.35
C THR A 39 -17.74 10.97 24.16
N GLU A 40 -18.32 10.68 22.99
CA GLU A 40 -18.87 9.36 22.68
C GLU A 40 -17.76 8.30 22.56
N ALA A 41 -16.59 8.67 22.00
CA ALA A 41 -15.43 7.78 21.95
C ALA A 41 -14.88 7.49 23.34
N LEU A 42 -14.73 8.50 24.21
CA LEU A 42 -14.35 8.34 25.62
C LEU A 42 -15.34 7.45 26.36
N HIS A 43 -16.63 7.64 26.14
CA HIS A 43 -17.68 6.83 26.76
C HIS A 43 -17.65 5.38 26.28
N GLN A 44 -17.50 5.13 24.98
CA GLN A 44 -17.40 3.78 24.42
C GLN A 44 -16.07 3.08 24.72
N LEU A 45 -15.01 3.83 24.99
CA LEU A 45 -13.65 3.33 25.24
C LEU A 45 -13.25 3.42 26.72
N ASN A 46 -14.22 3.63 27.63
CA ASN A 46 -14.00 3.75 29.08
C ASN A 46 -12.87 4.73 29.47
N GLY A 47 -12.75 5.85 28.75
CA GLY A 47 -11.75 6.88 29.04
C GLY A 47 -10.36 6.63 28.45
N ASP A 48 -10.12 5.48 27.83
CA ASP A 48 -8.81 5.13 27.26
C ASP A 48 -8.71 5.55 25.78
N LEU A 49 -8.65 6.86 25.54
CA LEU A 49 -8.32 7.42 24.22
C LEU A 49 -6.84 7.25 23.88
N GLY A 50 -6.00 7.04 24.90
CA GLY A 50 -4.59 6.82 24.73
C GLY A 50 -4.33 5.37 24.30
N ILE A 51 -3.28 5.16 23.52
CA ILE A 51 -2.58 3.87 23.52
C ILE A 51 -3.33 2.69 22.85
N ARG A 52 -4.07 2.91 21.76
CA ARG A 52 -3.91 1.98 20.63
C ARG A 52 -2.83 2.54 19.72
N LYS A 53 -1.59 2.57 20.24
CA LYS A 53 -0.41 2.76 19.40
C LYS A 53 -0.51 1.71 18.31
N ASN A 54 -0.53 2.13 17.06
CA ASN A 54 -0.29 1.22 15.96
C ASN A 54 1.10 0.63 16.22
N ASP A 55 1.17 -0.60 16.72
CA ASP A 55 2.41 -1.19 17.24
C ASP A 55 3.30 -1.67 16.10
N MET A 56 3.84 -0.67 15.41
CA MET A 56 4.70 -0.84 14.24
C MET A 56 6.06 -1.43 14.61
N GLU A 57 6.50 -1.24 15.86
CA GLU A 57 7.72 -1.84 16.38
C GLU A 57 7.56 -3.36 16.51
N THR A 58 6.46 -3.83 17.11
CA THR A 58 6.14 -5.26 17.15
C THR A 58 5.91 -5.80 15.74
N PHE A 59 5.18 -5.08 14.88
CA PHE A 59 5.02 -5.49 13.48
C PHE A 59 6.38 -5.62 12.76
N GLU A 60 7.30 -4.67 12.94
CA GLU A 60 8.65 -4.74 12.40
C GLU A 60 9.42 -5.94 12.93
N HIS A 61 9.38 -6.21 14.23
CA HIS A 61 10.04 -7.37 14.85
C HIS A 61 9.54 -8.70 14.26
N LEU A 62 8.23 -8.82 14.07
CA LEU A 62 7.60 -10.02 13.53
C LEU A 62 7.86 -10.19 12.02
N THR A 63 8.04 -9.08 11.30
CA THR A 63 8.16 -9.06 9.82
C THR A 63 9.58 -8.87 9.30
N THR A 64 10.60 -8.62 10.15
CA THR A 64 11.97 -8.35 9.71
C THR A 64 12.60 -9.57 9.03
N CYS A 65 12.47 -9.58 7.70
CA CYS A 65 13.16 -10.48 6.79
C CYS A 65 14.23 -9.68 6.03
N LYS A 66 15.50 -10.09 6.13
CA LYS A 66 16.55 -9.59 5.22
C LYS A 66 16.20 -10.09 3.80
N PHE A 67 16.23 -9.18 2.82
CA PHE A 67 15.89 -9.49 1.42
C PHE A 67 16.90 -10.49 0.83
N SER A 68 16.49 -11.75 0.65
CA SER A 68 17.05 -12.66 -0.36
C SER A 68 16.01 -13.73 -0.69
N ILE A 69 15.32 -13.58 -1.83
CA ILE A 69 14.05 -14.23 -2.19
C ILE A 69 14.14 -15.77 -2.22
N THR A 70 15.33 -16.33 -2.38
CA THR A 70 15.54 -17.79 -2.30
C THR A 70 15.45 -18.35 -0.88
N ARG A 71 15.40 -17.50 0.17
CA ARG A 71 15.32 -17.91 1.59
C ARG A 71 14.17 -17.28 2.38
N ILE A 72 13.17 -16.68 1.70
CA ILE A 72 12.14 -15.82 2.34
C ILE A 72 11.00 -16.47 3.18
N PRO A 73 10.66 -17.78 3.18
CA PRO A 73 9.40 -18.17 3.83
C PRO A 73 9.43 -18.35 5.35
N THR A 74 10.54 -18.75 5.97
CA THR A 74 10.46 -19.39 7.29
C THR A 74 9.99 -18.44 8.39
N ARG A 75 10.74 -17.36 8.66
CA ARG A 75 10.45 -16.50 9.82
C ARG A 75 9.09 -15.78 9.74
N PHE A 76 8.69 -15.32 8.56
CA PHE A 76 7.37 -14.69 8.39
C PHE A 76 6.24 -15.68 8.62
N ASN A 77 6.40 -16.92 8.14
CA ASN A 77 5.42 -17.98 8.35
C ASN A 77 5.39 -18.45 9.81
N ASP A 78 6.54 -18.50 10.48
CA ASP A 78 6.65 -18.87 11.90
C ASP A 78 5.85 -17.90 12.78
N HIS A 79 5.86 -16.60 12.45
CA HIS A 79 5.15 -15.56 13.20
C HIS A 79 3.80 -15.16 12.59
N LEU A 80 3.29 -15.89 11.58
CA LEU A 80 2.08 -15.47 10.87
C LEU A 80 0.87 -15.30 11.80
N ASN A 81 0.74 -16.18 12.80
CA ASN A 81 -0.36 -16.09 13.77
C ASN A 81 -0.23 -14.86 14.66
N GLU A 82 0.98 -14.49 15.08
CA GLU A 82 1.24 -13.28 15.88
C GLU A 82 0.98 -12.01 15.06
N ILE A 83 1.34 -12.00 13.77
CA ILE A 83 1.01 -10.87 12.88
C ILE A 83 -0.51 -10.74 12.70
N LYS A 84 -1.22 -11.87 12.52
CA LYS A 84 -2.69 -11.88 12.44
C LYS A 84 -3.32 -11.40 13.74
N ASP A 85 -2.80 -11.83 14.88
CA ASP A 85 -3.26 -11.42 16.21
C ASP A 85 -3.09 -9.90 16.40
N LEU A 86 -1.94 -9.36 16.01
CA LEU A 86 -1.66 -7.93 16.03
C LEU A 86 -2.68 -7.14 15.20
N ILE A 87 -3.06 -7.63 14.03
CA ILE A 87 -4.08 -6.99 13.19
C ILE A 87 -5.47 -7.18 13.80
N LEU A 88 -5.89 -8.41 14.06
CA LEU A 88 -7.28 -8.74 14.39
C LEU A 88 -7.67 -8.32 15.80
N ASN A 89 -6.81 -8.60 16.77
CA ASN A 89 -7.11 -8.42 18.19
C ASN A 89 -6.57 -7.07 18.69
N HIS A 90 -5.37 -6.69 18.24
CA HIS A 90 -4.77 -5.39 18.60
C HIS A 90 -5.13 -4.25 17.65
N ASN A 91 -5.91 -4.52 16.59
CA ASN A 91 -6.41 -3.52 15.64
C ASN A 91 -5.29 -2.72 14.96
N PHE A 92 -4.14 -3.36 14.69
CA PHE A 92 -3.04 -2.77 13.95
C PHE A 92 -3.48 -2.41 12.51
N ILE A 93 -3.32 -1.14 12.16
CA ILE A 93 -3.69 -0.57 10.86
C ILE A 93 -2.54 0.32 10.40
N PRO A 94 -1.92 0.05 9.23
CA PRO A 94 -0.84 0.89 8.74
C PRO A 94 -1.31 2.33 8.51
N PHE A 95 -0.46 3.30 8.83
CA PHE A 95 -0.75 4.71 8.55
C PHE A 95 -0.82 4.94 7.03
N PRO A 96 -1.53 6.00 6.58
CA PRO A 96 -1.63 6.30 5.16
C PRO A 96 -0.26 6.59 4.54
N THR A 97 -0.16 6.27 3.24
CA THR A 97 1.00 6.58 2.43
C THR A 97 1.10 8.08 2.18
N ARG A 98 2.34 8.59 2.19
CA ARG A 98 2.62 9.98 1.91
C ARG A 98 2.34 10.30 0.43
N PRO A 99 1.60 11.37 0.10
CA PRO A 99 1.29 11.72 -1.29
C PRO A 99 2.50 12.16 -2.12
N ARG A 100 3.60 12.61 -1.47
CA ARG A 100 4.80 13.15 -2.12
C ARG A 100 6.05 12.70 -1.37
N THR A 101 7.14 12.47 -2.09
CA THR A 101 8.46 12.20 -1.51
C THR A 101 9.01 13.45 -0.80
N LEU A 102 9.42 13.32 0.46
CA LEU A 102 10.11 14.37 1.21
C LEU A 102 11.61 14.37 0.90
N PRO A 103 12.30 15.53 0.99
CA PRO A 103 13.76 15.57 1.00
C PRO A 103 14.33 15.00 2.30
N THR A 104 15.11 13.92 2.11
CA THR A 104 16.39 13.56 2.75
C THR A 104 16.51 13.15 4.22
N ILE A 105 15.70 13.57 5.22
CA ILE A 105 15.79 12.99 6.59
C ILE A 105 14.42 12.95 7.28
N GLU A 106 13.84 11.75 7.41
CA GLU A 106 12.60 11.52 8.15
C GLU A 106 12.93 11.15 9.62
N ARG A 107 12.32 11.85 10.59
CA ARG A 107 12.37 11.47 12.01
C ARG A 107 11.27 10.45 12.30
N TYR A 108 11.56 9.47 13.15
CA TYR A 108 10.60 8.44 13.56
C TYR A 108 10.12 8.70 15.00
N PRO A 109 8.80 8.60 15.29
CA PRO A 109 7.69 8.48 14.33
C PRO A 109 7.51 9.76 13.50
N SER A 110 6.89 9.64 12.31
CA SER A 110 6.64 10.80 11.44
C SER A 110 5.63 11.75 12.11
N GLU A 111 5.97 13.05 12.17
CA GLU A 111 5.19 14.06 12.91
C GLU A 111 3.92 14.52 12.16
N ASP A 112 3.79 14.17 10.89
CA ASP A 112 2.74 14.64 9.98
C ASP A 112 1.58 13.65 9.78
N GLY A 113 1.56 12.57 10.57
CA GLY A 113 0.49 11.58 10.56
C GLY A 113 0.53 10.61 9.37
N TYR A 114 1.62 10.57 8.60
CA TYR A 114 1.87 9.56 7.58
C TYR A 114 2.76 8.44 8.08
N GLU A 115 2.71 7.29 7.41
CA GLU A 115 3.61 6.18 7.72
C GLU A 115 5.06 6.53 7.37
N HIS A 116 6.00 6.12 8.22
CA HIS A 116 7.42 6.28 7.95
C HIS A 116 7.84 5.39 6.77
N SER A 117 8.72 5.89 5.91
CA SER A 117 9.17 5.21 4.67
C SER A 117 9.67 3.76 4.89
N LYS A 118 10.41 3.52 5.99
CA LYS A 118 10.86 2.16 6.39
C LYS A 118 9.70 1.24 6.77
N CYS A 119 8.75 1.73 7.56
CA CYS A 119 7.58 0.99 8.03
C CYS A 119 6.75 0.52 6.83
N PHE A 120 6.63 1.38 5.84
CA PHE A 120 5.93 1.08 4.61
C PHE A 120 6.53 -0.08 3.79
N SER A 121 7.86 -0.21 3.76
CA SER A 121 8.53 -1.37 3.15
C SER A 121 8.11 -2.69 3.80
N LEU A 122 7.85 -2.70 5.11
CA LEU A 122 7.44 -3.90 5.85
C LEU A 122 6.01 -4.31 5.53
N ILE A 123 5.09 -3.33 5.42
CA ILE A 123 3.70 -3.56 5.02
C ILE A 123 3.65 -4.13 3.60
N LEU A 124 4.38 -3.51 2.66
CA LEU A 124 4.52 -3.97 1.29
C LEU A 124 5.00 -5.44 1.24
N LYS A 125 6.09 -5.75 1.96
CA LYS A 125 6.64 -7.11 2.04
C LYS A 125 5.61 -8.10 2.56
N SER A 126 4.89 -7.75 3.61
CA SER A 126 3.89 -8.63 4.22
C SER A 126 2.79 -9.00 3.23
N VAL A 127 2.28 -8.03 2.46
CA VAL A 127 1.29 -8.27 1.41
C VAL A 127 1.87 -9.11 0.26
N LEU A 128 3.11 -8.83 -0.16
CA LEU A 128 3.73 -9.60 -1.24
C LEU A 128 4.10 -11.03 -0.82
N ILE A 129 4.46 -11.28 0.42
CA ILE A 129 4.76 -12.62 0.95
C ILE A 129 3.46 -13.40 1.19
N TYR A 130 2.49 -12.81 1.91
CA TYR A 130 1.23 -13.45 2.25
C TYR A 130 0.05 -12.52 1.92
N PRO A 131 -0.45 -12.51 0.65
CA PRO A 131 -1.50 -11.60 0.22
C PRO A 131 -2.77 -11.65 1.08
N ASP A 132 -3.11 -12.83 1.58
CA ASP A 132 -4.28 -13.05 2.43
C ASP A 132 -4.26 -12.28 3.75
N ILE A 133 -3.13 -11.69 4.16
CA ILE A 133 -3.07 -10.77 5.31
C ILE A 133 -4.04 -9.58 5.13
N VAL A 134 -4.32 -9.19 3.88
CA VAL A 134 -5.29 -8.16 3.52
C VAL A 134 -6.69 -8.47 4.06
N LYS A 135 -7.05 -9.75 4.13
CA LYS A 135 -8.36 -10.18 4.66
C LYS A 135 -8.47 -9.82 6.15
N CYS A 136 -7.38 -9.88 6.92
CA CYS A 136 -7.38 -9.50 8.33
C CYS A 136 -7.69 -8.02 8.51
N TRP A 137 -7.04 -7.15 7.73
CA TRP A 137 -7.36 -5.71 7.74
C TRP A 137 -8.79 -5.41 7.29
N LYS A 138 -9.33 -6.17 6.34
CA LYS A 138 -10.74 -6.05 5.93
C LYS A 138 -11.73 -6.57 6.99
N GLN A 139 -11.34 -7.51 7.83
CA GLN A 139 -12.16 -8.03 8.93
C GLN A 139 -12.25 -7.04 10.09
N ILE A 140 -11.17 -6.32 10.38
CA ILE A 140 -11.19 -5.10 11.19
C ILE A 140 -11.50 -3.86 10.34
N GLY A 141 -12.06 -4.10 9.14
CA GLY A 141 -12.54 -3.23 8.05
C GLY A 141 -11.98 -1.86 7.86
N TYR A 142 -10.67 -1.89 7.83
CA TYR A 142 -9.97 -1.16 6.80
C TYR A 142 -10.31 -1.71 5.38
N HIS A 143 -11.52 -1.45 4.88
CA HIS A 143 -11.99 -1.98 3.59
C HIS A 143 -11.26 -1.41 2.37
N ASN A 144 -10.80 -0.16 2.47
CA ASN A 144 -10.11 0.55 1.40
C ASN A 144 -8.61 0.23 1.29
N ILE A 145 -8.09 -0.68 2.12
CA ILE A 145 -6.66 -1.00 2.16
C ILE A 145 -6.06 -1.34 0.79
N CYS A 146 -6.80 -2.06 -0.07
CA CYS A 146 -6.33 -2.39 -1.40
C CYS A 146 -6.15 -1.15 -2.27
N ARG A 147 -7.09 -0.20 -2.20
CA ARG A 147 -7.02 1.08 -2.92
C ARG A 147 -5.86 1.92 -2.39
N ASP A 148 -5.74 2.02 -1.07
CA ASP A 148 -4.78 2.92 -0.42
C ASP A 148 -3.33 2.40 -0.56
N LEU A 149 -3.15 1.08 -0.72
CA LEU A 149 -1.86 0.44 -0.99
C LEU A 149 -1.62 0.10 -2.48
N ASN A 150 -2.58 0.38 -3.37
CA ASN A 150 -2.64 -0.19 -4.71
C ASN A 150 -1.36 0.02 -5.52
N ASP A 151 -1.02 1.28 -5.72
CA ASP A 151 0.09 1.66 -6.60
C ASP A 151 1.40 1.03 -6.16
N ILE A 152 1.60 0.96 -4.84
CA ILE A 152 2.87 0.50 -4.32
C ILE A 152 2.90 -1.01 -4.25
N VAL A 153 1.82 -1.69 -3.86
CA VAL A 153 1.79 -3.16 -3.87
C VAL A 153 2.08 -3.68 -5.28
N ILE A 154 1.43 -3.11 -6.30
CA ILE A 154 1.66 -3.55 -7.69
C ILE A 154 3.07 -3.13 -8.16
N LYS A 155 3.51 -1.88 -7.98
CA LYS A 155 4.88 -1.46 -8.38
C LYS A 155 5.95 -2.29 -7.67
N GLY A 156 5.79 -2.50 -6.37
CA GLY A 156 6.68 -3.29 -5.53
C GLY A 156 6.76 -4.74 -5.98
N MET A 157 5.65 -5.34 -6.43
CA MET A 157 5.66 -6.67 -7.05
C MET A 157 6.55 -6.70 -8.31
N PHE A 158 6.44 -5.70 -9.20
CA PHE A 158 7.30 -5.65 -10.39
C PHE A 158 8.77 -5.40 -10.03
N ILE A 159 9.08 -4.54 -9.05
CA ILE A 159 10.44 -4.34 -8.53
C ILE A 159 11.01 -5.63 -7.96
N MET A 160 10.18 -6.41 -7.25
CA MET A 160 10.58 -7.71 -6.70
C MET A 160 10.95 -8.71 -7.81
N PHE A 161 10.21 -8.73 -8.92
CA PHE A 161 10.49 -9.60 -10.06
C PHE A 161 11.65 -9.11 -10.93
N PHE A 162 11.85 -7.80 -11.01
CA PHE A 162 12.87 -7.15 -11.84
C PHE A 162 13.78 -6.24 -11.01
N PRO A 163 14.61 -6.79 -10.10
CA PRO A 163 15.44 -5.99 -9.21
C PRO A 163 16.47 -5.17 -9.99
N MET A 164 16.78 -3.96 -9.52
CA MET A 164 17.78 -3.06 -10.12
C MET A 164 19.19 -3.66 -10.06
N ALA A 165 19.58 -4.16 -8.89
CA ALA A 165 20.78 -4.97 -8.70
C ALA A 165 20.34 -6.45 -8.68
N ARG A 166 20.75 -7.22 -9.69
CA ARG A 166 20.38 -8.64 -9.80
C ARG A 166 21.21 -9.46 -8.80
N PRO A 167 20.57 -10.18 -7.87
CA PRO A 167 21.24 -11.24 -7.11
C PRO A 167 21.90 -12.26 -8.05
N GLU A 168 22.97 -12.91 -7.60
CA GLU A 168 23.68 -13.94 -8.39
C GLU A 168 22.78 -15.13 -8.77
N ASP A 169 21.79 -15.43 -7.92
CA ASP A 169 20.80 -16.51 -8.09
C ASP A 169 19.51 -16.05 -8.78
N TRP A 170 19.44 -14.81 -9.27
CA TRP A 170 18.24 -14.32 -9.92
C TRP A 170 18.05 -14.92 -11.31
N VAL A 171 16.86 -15.46 -11.53
CA VAL A 171 16.40 -15.96 -12.83
C VAL A 171 15.27 -15.07 -13.32
N CYS A 172 15.33 -14.68 -14.59
CA CYS A 172 14.28 -13.86 -15.19
C CYS A 172 12.92 -14.59 -15.11
N PRO A 173 11.89 -13.96 -14.50
CA PRO A 173 10.60 -14.61 -14.31
C PRO A 173 9.85 -14.75 -15.65
N THR A 174 9.10 -15.84 -15.79
CA THR A 174 8.19 -15.98 -16.94
C THR A 174 6.93 -15.13 -16.74
N PRO A 175 6.24 -14.71 -17.83
CA PRO A 175 4.98 -13.98 -17.73
C PRO A 175 3.94 -14.68 -16.86
N GLU A 176 3.88 -16.00 -16.91
CA GLU A 176 2.89 -16.82 -16.19
C GLU A 176 3.06 -16.71 -14.67
N ILE A 177 4.31 -16.70 -14.18
CA ILE A 177 4.61 -16.52 -12.75
C ILE A 177 4.10 -15.16 -12.27
N ILE A 178 4.35 -14.11 -13.04
CA ILE A 178 3.95 -12.73 -12.69
C ILE A 178 2.43 -12.60 -12.76
N VAL A 179 1.79 -13.12 -13.81
CA VAL A 179 0.33 -13.12 -13.98
C VAL A 179 -0.36 -13.85 -12.82
N ASN A 180 0.16 -15.00 -12.41
CA ASN A 180 -0.40 -15.75 -11.28
C ASN A 180 -0.32 -14.94 -9.99
N LYS A 181 0.81 -14.29 -9.72
CA LYS A 181 0.95 -13.44 -8.53
C LYS A 181 0.04 -12.22 -8.59
N LEU A 182 -0.04 -11.56 -9.74
CA LEU A 182 -0.89 -10.38 -9.94
C LEU A 182 -2.37 -10.73 -9.81
N ARG A 183 -2.81 -11.89 -10.32
CA ARG A 183 -4.19 -12.37 -10.13
C ARG A 183 -4.53 -12.63 -8.67
N GLN A 184 -3.59 -13.14 -7.86
CA GLN A 184 -3.81 -13.28 -6.41
C GLN A 184 -4.10 -11.92 -5.75
N LEU A 185 -3.36 -10.87 -6.13
CA LEU A 185 -3.58 -9.52 -5.63
C LEU A 185 -4.92 -8.96 -6.16
N ILE A 186 -5.22 -9.12 -7.44
CA ILE A 186 -6.48 -8.63 -8.03
C ILE A 186 -7.70 -9.28 -7.38
N ASN A 187 -7.64 -10.58 -7.08
CA ASN A 187 -8.71 -11.28 -6.36
C ASN A 187 -8.96 -10.73 -4.95
N LEU A 188 -7.98 -10.06 -4.36
CA LEU A 188 -8.13 -9.35 -3.09
C LEU A 188 -8.68 -7.93 -3.26
N GLY A 189 -8.77 -7.40 -4.47
CA GLY A 189 -9.28 -6.06 -4.77
C GLY A 189 -8.20 -5.03 -5.12
N PHE A 190 -6.97 -5.46 -5.42
CA PHE A 190 -5.99 -4.60 -6.08
C PHE A 190 -6.30 -4.46 -7.57
N GLU A 191 -5.83 -3.40 -8.21
CA GLU A 191 -6.18 -3.07 -9.60
C GLU A 191 -4.97 -2.63 -10.40
N LEU A 192 -4.81 -3.19 -11.60
CA LEU A 192 -3.84 -2.73 -12.59
C LEU A 192 -4.49 -1.61 -13.44
N THR A 193 -4.49 -0.39 -12.91
CA THR A 193 -5.06 0.79 -13.56
C THR A 193 -4.16 1.33 -14.67
N ASP A 194 -4.72 2.15 -15.56
CA ASP A 194 -3.96 2.73 -16.68
C ASP A 194 -2.82 3.61 -16.16
N ASN A 195 -3.08 4.46 -15.16
CA ASN A 195 -2.03 5.29 -14.52
C ASN A 195 -0.91 4.44 -13.93
N LEU A 196 -1.26 3.29 -13.35
CA LEU A 196 -0.29 2.38 -12.76
C LEU A 196 0.56 1.69 -13.82
N ILE A 197 -0.05 1.28 -14.94
CA ILE A 197 0.66 0.77 -16.12
C ILE A 197 1.66 1.81 -16.62
N LYS A 198 1.24 3.07 -16.79
CA LYS A 198 2.14 4.16 -17.21
C LYS A 198 3.33 4.29 -16.25
N SER A 199 3.06 4.37 -14.95
CA SER A 199 4.13 4.46 -13.95
C SER A 199 5.06 3.26 -13.92
N ILE A 200 4.59 2.04 -14.21
CA ILE A 200 5.46 0.84 -14.25
C ILE A 200 6.34 0.88 -15.50
N VAL A 201 5.81 1.29 -16.65
CA VAL A 201 6.62 1.47 -17.87
C VAL A 201 7.73 2.51 -17.62
N GLU A 202 7.39 3.64 -17.02
CA GLU A 202 8.35 4.68 -16.62
C GLU A 202 9.40 4.17 -15.63
N LEU A 203 8.98 3.39 -14.63
CA LEU A 203 9.87 2.82 -13.61
C LEU A 203 10.97 1.93 -14.21
N PHE A 204 10.67 1.24 -15.31
CA PHE A 204 11.61 0.32 -15.98
C PHE A 204 12.14 0.87 -17.31
N GLU A 205 11.95 2.15 -17.59
CA GLU A 205 12.28 2.78 -18.88
C GLU A 205 13.71 2.46 -19.34
N ALA A 206 14.70 2.63 -18.45
CA ALA A 206 16.11 2.42 -18.75
C ALA A 206 16.48 0.95 -19.07
N ARG A 207 15.58 -0.01 -18.84
CA ARG A 207 15.78 -1.45 -19.06
C ARG A 207 14.66 -2.06 -19.87
N PHE A 208 13.81 -1.24 -20.49
CA PHE A 208 12.59 -1.70 -21.13
C PHE A 208 12.87 -2.53 -22.38
N ASP A 209 14.01 -2.32 -23.04
CA ASP A 209 14.54 -3.17 -24.10
C ASP A 209 14.78 -4.63 -23.64
N MET A 210 15.18 -4.83 -22.39
CA MET A 210 15.49 -6.15 -21.84
C MET A 210 14.27 -6.90 -21.32
N ILE A 211 13.36 -6.19 -20.63
CA ILE A 211 12.25 -6.82 -19.87
C ILE A 211 10.86 -6.35 -20.32
N GLY A 212 10.79 -5.38 -21.23
CA GLY A 212 9.54 -4.73 -21.64
C GLY A 212 8.58 -5.69 -22.33
N GLU A 213 9.07 -6.63 -23.15
CA GLU A 213 8.21 -7.64 -23.77
C GLU A 213 7.47 -8.50 -22.73
N ILE A 214 8.18 -8.91 -21.68
CA ILE A 214 7.59 -9.69 -20.57
C ILE A 214 6.55 -8.85 -19.84
N ILE A 215 6.89 -7.60 -19.49
CA ILE A 215 5.97 -6.67 -18.78
C ILE A 215 4.70 -6.42 -19.62
N ILE A 216 4.85 -6.13 -20.91
CA ILE A 216 3.73 -5.90 -21.82
C ILE A 216 2.85 -7.15 -21.94
N LYS A 217 3.46 -8.32 -22.12
CA LYS A 217 2.72 -9.59 -22.19
C LYS A 217 1.92 -9.83 -20.91
N VAL A 218 2.48 -9.54 -19.73
CA VAL A 218 1.75 -9.59 -18.45
C VAL A 218 0.56 -8.64 -18.46
N PHE A 219 0.73 -7.39 -18.87
CA PHE A 219 -0.37 -6.42 -18.95
C PHE A 219 -1.49 -6.90 -19.86
N VAL A 220 -1.16 -7.41 -21.05
CA VAL A 220 -2.14 -7.93 -22.01
C VAL A 220 -2.88 -9.15 -21.46
N LEU A 221 -2.19 -10.06 -20.76
CA LEU A 221 -2.80 -11.24 -20.14
C LEU A 221 -3.73 -10.92 -18.97
N ILE A 222 -3.62 -9.72 -18.38
CA ILE A 222 -4.45 -9.27 -17.25
C ILE A 222 -5.60 -8.37 -17.71
N ARG A 223 -5.31 -7.37 -18.56
CA ARG A 223 -6.25 -6.32 -18.98
C ARG A 223 -6.84 -6.53 -20.37
N GLY A 224 -6.19 -7.32 -21.24
CA GLY A 224 -6.55 -7.46 -22.64
C GLY A 224 -5.70 -6.60 -23.58
N GLN A 225 -6.03 -6.64 -24.88
CA GLN A 225 -5.25 -5.98 -25.93
C GLN A 225 -5.39 -4.44 -25.93
N ASP A 226 -6.43 -3.90 -25.32
CA ASP A 226 -6.67 -2.45 -25.19
C ASP A 226 -5.53 -1.74 -24.45
N VAL A 227 -4.84 -2.45 -23.54
CA VAL A 227 -3.70 -1.93 -22.78
C VAL A 227 -2.54 -1.46 -23.66
N MET A 228 -2.43 -2.01 -24.87
CA MET A 228 -1.41 -1.62 -25.82
C MET A 228 -1.51 -0.14 -26.19
N LYS A 229 -2.73 0.43 -26.20
CA LYS A 229 -2.91 1.87 -26.43
C LYS A 229 -2.20 2.69 -25.35
N VAL A 230 -2.40 2.32 -24.08
CA VAL A 230 -1.77 3.00 -22.93
C VAL A 230 -0.26 2.90 -22.99
N VAL A 231 0.27 1.69 -23.25
CA VAL A 231 1.72 1.45 -23.34
C VAL A 231 2.33 2.23 -24.52
N THR A 232 1.72 2.16 -25.70
CA THR A 232 2.21 2.88 -26.87
C THR A 232 2.23 4.37 -26.63
N THR A 233 1.17 4.96 -26.05
CA THR A 233 1.15 6.38 -25.68
C THR A 233 2.36 6.77 -24.85
N VAL A 234 2.65 6.06 -23.76
CA VAL A 234 3.80 6.36 -22.87
C VAL A 234 5.13 6.25 -23.61
N LEU A 235 5.31 5.20 -24.40
CA LEU A 235 6.55 4.98 -25.15
C LEU A 235 6.74 6.00 -26.28
N THR A 236 5.66 6.52 -26.87
CA THR A 236 5.71 7.53 -27.92
C THR A 236 5.92 8.93 -27.38
N GLU A 237 5.23 9.33 -26.30
CA GLU A 237 5.37 10.64 -25.66
C GLU A 237 6.83 10.93 -25.27
N LYS A 238 7.59 9.89 -24.93
CA LYS A 238 9.01 9.99 -24.56
C LYS A 238 9.97 10.01 -25.76
N LYS A 239 9.60 9.45 -26.92
CA LYS A 239 10.42 9.49 -28.15
C LYS A 239 10.41 10.85 -28.86
N TYR A 240 9.49 11.76 -28.49
CA TYR A 240 9.42 13.13 -29.01
C TYR A 240 10.05 14.18 -28.07
N VAL A 241 10.80 13.75 -27.05
CA VAL A 241 11.65 14.64 -26.24
C VAL A 241 13.12 14.39 -26.63
N LEU A 242 13.49 14.83 -27.83
CA LEU A 242 14.86 15.03 -28.29
C LEU A 242 14.99 16.44 -28.85
#